data_AF-A0A6G0YZI4-F1
#
_entry.id   AF-A0A6G0YZI4-F1
#
_cell.length_a   1.000
_cell.length_b   1.000
_cell.length_c   1.000
_cell.angle_alpha   90.00
_cell.angle_beta   90.00
_cell.angle_gamma   90.00
#
_symmetry.space_group_name_H-M   'P 1'
#
loop_
_entity.id
_entity.type
_entity.pdbx_description
1 polymer ?
#
loop_
_entity_poly.entity_id
_entity_poly.type
_entity_poly.pdbx_seq_one_letter_code
_entity_poly.pdbx_strand_id
1 'polypeptide(L)'
;MKNFVSKHNLFTWTFVKRFLNAGFVVSPPSITSSVDQKPSTYKCDNCTKSYRYKHGLWRHIRYECGKEPQFQCLFCPKMCKIKTNLTQHMRLRHYQLMNTLYQSQNYA
;
A
#
# COMPACT_ATOMS: atom_id res chain seq x y z
N MET A 1 24.07 0.03 19.54
CA MET A 1 23.97 1.43 19.08
C MET A 1 23.69 1.45 17.58
N LYS A 2 22.98 2.49 17.14
CA LYS A 2 22.17 2.62 15.92
C LYS A 2 22.99 2.40 14.62
N ASN A 3 22.46 1.59 13.69
CA ASN A 3 22.87 1.64 12.28
C ASN A 3 21.63 1.87 11.41
N PHE A 4 21.20 3.14 11.43
CA PHE A 4 20.16 3.67 10.57
C PHE A 4 20.84 4.20 9.30
N VAL A 5 20.96 3.36 8.27
CA VAL A 5 21.42 3.84 6.97
C VAL A 5 20.20 4.38 6.21
N SER A 6 19.95 5.66 6.41
CA SER A 6 19.05 6.46 5.59
C SER A 6 19.76 6.78 4.28
N LYS A 7 19.41 6.12 3.19
CA LYS A 7 19.78 6.57 1.84
C LYS A 7 18.58 7.25 1.22
N HIS A 8 18.49 8.56 1.46
CA HIS A 8 17.74 9.46 0.60
C HIS A 8 18.46 9.47 -0.76
N ASN A 9 17.80 9.03 -1.82
CA ASN A 9 18.24 9.36 -3.16
C ASN A 9 17.23 10.34 -3.75
N LEU A 10 17.67 11.59 -3.90
CA LEU A 10 17.01 12.61 -4.68
C LEU A 10 16.93 12.10 -6.13
N PHE A 11 15.75 12.06 -6.74
CA PHE A 11 15.67 11.94 -8.19
C PHE A 11 14.83 13.08 -8.75
N THR A 12 15.55 13.94 -9.46
CA THR A 12 15.17 15.20 -10.08
C THR A 12 14.11 14.99 -11.17
N TRP A 13 13.14 15.89 -11.21
CA TRP A 13 12.00 15.87 -12.12
C TRP A 13 12.32 16.73 -13.35
N THR A 14 13.03 16.18 -14.33
CA THR A 14 13.33 16.89 -15.58
C THR A 14 13.37 15.96 -16.79
N PHE A 15 12.43 16.20 -17.71
CA PHE A 15 12.66 16.39 -19.15
C PHE A 15 12.51 15.22 -20.13
N VAL A 16 11.55 15.34 -21.07
CA VAL A 16 11.86 15.15 -22.50
C VAL A 16 10.99 16.04 -23.40
N LYS A 17 11.66 16.60 -24.41
CA LYS A 17 11.27 17.68 -25.33
C LYS A 17 10.21 17.28 -26.37
N ARG A 18 9.43 18.30 -26.71
CA ARG A 18 8.70 18.53 -27.96
C ARG A 18 9.63 18.44 -29.18
N PHE A 19 9.21 17.72 -30.21
CA PHE A 19 9.73 17.85 -31.57
C PHE A 19 8.56 17.97 -32.55
N LEU A 20 8.57 19.05 -33.35
CA LEU A 20 7.78 19.24 -34.57
C LEU A 20 8.75 19.02 -35.74
N ASN A 21 8.40 18.17 -36.72
CA ASN A 21 8.38 18.57 -38.14
C ASN A 21 7.79 17.49 -39.06
N ALA A 22 6.96 17.96 -40.01
CA ALA A 22 6.65 17.50 -41.38
C ALA A 22 6.39 15.99 -41.70
N GLY A 23 5.22 15.72 -42.30
CA GLY A 23 4.97 14.49 -43.09
C GLY A 23 3.50 14.05 -43.13
N PHE A 24 2.85 14.21 -44.26
CA PHE A 24 1.45 13.90 -44.57
C PHE A 24 1.21 12.40 -44.80
N VAL A 25 0.33 11.77 -44.00
CA VAL A 25 -0.63 10.71 -44.41
C VAL A 25 -1.70 10.58 -43.31
N VAL A 26 -2.94 10.96 -43.58
CA VAL A 26 -4.08 10.66 -42.68
C VAL A 26 -4.82 9.47 -43.29
N SER A 27 -4.51 8.27 -42.82
CA SER A 27 -5.38 7.10 -43.00
C SER A 27 -6.28 6.99 -41.76
N PRO A 28 -7.59 6.69 -41.91
CA PRO A 28 -8.50 6.56 -40.77
C PRO A 28 -8.05 5.39 -39.88
N PRO A 29 -8.04 5.54 -38.53
CA PRO A 29 -7.65 4.45 -37.65
C PRO A 29 -8.71 3.35 -37.70
N SER A 30 -8.35 2.19 -38.24
CA SER A 30 -9.03 0.94 -37.89
C SER A 30 -8.90 0.76 -36.38
N ILE A 31 -10.02 0.86 -35.66
CA ILE A 31 -10.08 0.63 -34.22
C ILE A 31 -9.89 -0.88 -34.00
N THR A 32 -8.64 -1.33 -33.96
CA THR A 32 -8.31 -2.60 -33.31
C THR A 32 -8.19 -2.34 -31.82
N SER A 33 -9.26 -2.66 -31.10
CA SER A 33 -9.31 -2.76 -29.65
C SER A 33 -8.19 -3.68 -29.14
N SER A 34 -7.26 -3.14 -28.35
CA SER A 34 -6.56 -3.79 -27.23
C SER A 34 -5.37 -2.94 -26.80
N VAL A 35 -5.64 -1.76 -26.21
CA VAL A 35 -4.63 -1.21 -25.31
C VAL A 35 -4.75 -2.01 -24.02
N ASP A 36 -3.92 -3.05 -23.87
CA ASP A 36 -3.58 -3.60 -22.57
C ASP A 36 -2.85 -2.50 -21.78
N GLN A 37 -3.63 -1.56 -21.24
CA GLN A 37 -3.16 -0.60 -20.26
C GLN A 37 -2.93 -1.39 -18.97
N LYS A 38 -1.77 -2.04 -18.90
CA LYS A 38 -1.22 -2.58 -17.67
C LYS A 38 -1.34 -1.47 -16.62
N PRO A 39 -2.13 -1.64 -15.55
CA PRO A 39 -2.23 -0.60 -14.53
C PRO A 39 -0.83 -0.36 -14.00
N SER A 40 -0.38 0.89 -14.03
CA SER A 40 0.90 1.32 -13.47
C SER A 40 0.87 1.10 -11.96
N THR A 41 1.22 -0.11 -11.53
CA THR A 41 1.25 -0.51 -10.13
C THR A 41 2.62 -0.21 -9.53
N TYR A 42 2.60 0.24 -8.29
CA TYR A 42 3.79 0.52 -7.50
C TYR A 42 4.23 -0.76 -6.79
N LYS A 43 5.35 -1.33 -7.20
CA LYS A 43 5.87 -2.59 -6.67
C LYS A 43 6.85 -2.35 -5.53
N CYS A 44 6.90 -3.28 -4.58
CA CYS A 44 7.96 -3.31 -3.58
C CYS A 44 9.15 -4.10 -4.13
N ASP A 45 10.37 -3.61 -3.93
CA ASP A 45 11.56 -4.32 -4.41
C ASP A 45 11.98 -5.47 -3.47
N ASN A 46 11.55 -5.40 -2.21
CA ASN A 46 11.90 -6.37 -1.17
C ASN A 46 10.87 -7.52 -1.04
N CYS A 47 9.75 -7.49 -1.79
CA CYS A 47 8.75 -8.56 -1.79
C CYS A 47 7.87 -8.53 -3.04
N THR A 48 7.04 -9.56 -3.24
CA THR A 48 6.19 -9.70 -4.44
C THR A 48 4.92 -8.82 -4.45
N LYS A 49 4.75 -7.91 -3.47
CA LYS A 49 3.52 -7.09 -3.36
C LYS A 49 3.56 -5.86 -4.28
N SER A 50 2.40 -5.57 -4.88
CA SER A 50 2.17 -4.40 -5.71
C SER A 50 0.94 -3.63 -5.26
N TYR A 51 0.98 -2.31 -5.40
CA TYR A 51 -0.05 -1.40 -4.92
C TYR A 51 -0.56 -0.52 -6.06
N ARG A 52 -1.87 -0.23 -6.06
CA ARG A 52 -2.48 0.70 -7.03
C ARG A 52 -1.97 2.13 -6.89
N TYR A 53 -1.59 2.53 -5.68
CA TYR A 53 -1.20 3.90 -5.34
C TYR A 53 0.14 3.96 -4.60
N LYS A 54 0.91 5.04 -4.84
CA LYS A 54 2.22 5.28 -4.21
C LYS A 54 2.15 5.30 -2.68
N HIS A 55 1.10 5.90 -2.11
CA HIS A 55 0.91 5.95 -0.65
C HIS A 55 0.74 4.55 -0.04
N GLY A 56 0.12 3.62 -0.78
CA GLY A 56 -0.05 2.23 -0.36
C GLY A 56 1.28 1.50 -0.28
N LEU A 57 2.11 1.64 -1.32
CA LEU A 57 3.47 1.10 -1.35
C LEU A 57 4.33 1.68 -0.21
N TRP A 58 4.27 3.00 0.01
CA TRP A 58 5.07 3.64 1.04
C TRP A 58 4.69 3.17 2.45
N ARG A 59 3.38 3.06 2.74
CA ARG A 59 2.89 2.49 4.00
C ARG A 59 3.40 1.06 4.19
N HIS A 60 3.33 0.25 3.14
CA HIS A 60 3.83 -1.13 3.15
C HIS A 60 5.32 -1.19 3.48
N ILE A 61 6.16 -0.45 2.75
CA ILE A 61 7.61 -0.43 2.98
C ILE A 61 7.92 -0.01 4.43
N ARG A 62 7.23 1.02 4.92
CA ARG A 62 7.50 1.59 6.24
C ARG A 62 7.08 0.69 7.40
N TYR A 63 5.96 -0.02 7.28
CA TYR A 63 5.33 -0.68 8.43
C TYR A 63 5.12 -2.19 8.28
N GLU A 64 5.25 -2.76 7.09
CA GLU A 64 4.92 -4.17 6.84
C GLU A 64 6.06 -4.97 6.22
N CYS A 65 6.82 -4.36 5.32
CA CYS A 65 7.89 -5.03 4.59
C CYS A 65 9.04 -5.37 5.54
N GLY A 66 9.42 -6.65 5.58
CA GLY A 66 10.47 -7.15 6.48
C GLY A 66 10.15 -7.05 7.98
N LYS A 67 8.93 -6.66 8.36
CA LYS A 67 8.51 -6.55 9.77
C LYS A 67 7.71 -7.77 10.19
N GLU A 68 7.99 -8.27 11.38
CA GLU A 68 7.21 -9.33 12.01
C GLU A 68 5.91 -8.78 12.60
N PRO A 69 4.86 -9.61 12.70
CA PRO A 69 3.58 -9.16 13.21
C PRO A 69 3.67 -8.94 14.73
N GLN A 70 3.81 -7.69 15.13
CA GLN A 70 4.05 -7.29 16.52
C GLN A 70 2.78 -7.08 17.37
N PHE A 71 1.60 -7.02 16.74
CA PHE A 71 0.35 -6.71 17.44
C PHE A 71 -0.56 -7.93 17.54
N GLN A 72 -0.62 -8.53 18.73
CA GLN A 72 -1.46 -9.69 19.04
C GLN A 72 -2.90 -9.28 19.39
N CYS A 73 -3.88 -10.02 18.86
CA CYS A 73 -5.26 -9.89 19.31
C CYS A 73 -5.46 -10.51 20.70
N LEU A 74 -6.22 -9.83 21.55
CA LEU A 74 -6.52 -10.29 22.91
C LEU A 74 -7.49 -11.47 22.95
N PHE A 75 -8.27 -11.67 21.89
CA PHE A 75 -9.36 -12.66 21.85
C PHE A 75 -9.06 -13.88 20.98
N CYS A 76 -7.98 -13.85 20.20
CA CYS A 76 -7.63 -14.94 19.28
C CYS A 76 -6.13 -14.90 18.96
N PRO A 77 -5.54 -15.98 18.39
CA PRO A 77 -4.11 -16.03 18.08
C PRO A 77 -3.68 -15.16 16.87
N LYS A 78 -4.56 -14.29 16.34
CA LYS A 78 -4.23 -13.46 15.18
C LYS A 78 -3.23 -12.35 15.54
N MET A 79 -2.12 -12.31 14.81
CA MET A 79 -1.16 -11.21 14.85
C MET A 79 -1.26 -10.29 13.62
N CYS A 80 -1.04 -8.99 13.83
CA CYS A 80 -1.01 -7.96 12.80
C CYS A 80 0.31 -7.17 12.85
N LYS A 81 0.74 -6.65 11.71
CA LYS A 81 1.95 -5.80 11.60
C LYS A 81 1.69 -4.33 11.96
N ILE A 82 0.45 -3.88 11.84
CA ILE A 82 0.04 -2.48 12.09
C ILE A 82 -1.12 -2.44 13.08
N LYS A 83 -1.07 -1.49 14.02
CA LYS A 83 -2.11 -1.26 15.05
C LYS A 83 -3.49 -1.02 14.44
N THR A 84 -3.58 -0.23 13.37
CA THR A 84 -4.86 0.06 12.70
C THR A 84 -5.55 -1.20 12.19
N ASN A 85 -4.77 -2.17 11.68
CA ASN A 85 -5.29 -3.44 11.20
C ASN A 85 -5.79 -4.29 12.37
N LEU A 86 -5.09 -4.27 13.51
CA LEU A 86 -5.57 -4.94 14.73
C LEU A 86 -6.87 -4.32 15.24
N THR A 87 -6.96 -2.99 15.33
CA THR A 87 -8.19 -2.30 15.76
C THR A 87 -9.37 -2.63 14.85
N GLN A 88 -9.16 -2.62 13.53
CA GLN A 88 -10.18 -3.03 12.56
C GLN A 88 -10.57 -4.49 12.75
N HIS A 89 -9.59 -5.39 12.94
CA HIS A 89 -9.83 -6.80 13.20
C HIS A 89 -10.69 -6.99 14.45
N MET A 90 -10.36 -6.33 15.57
CA MET A 90 -11.13 -6.44 16.82
C MET A 90 -12.56 -5.92 16.62
N ARG A 91 -12.73 -4.77 15.95
CA ARG A 91 -14.05 -4.22 15.66
C ARG A 91 -14.91 -5.13 14.78
N LEU A 92 -14.33 -5.77 13.76
CA LEU A 92 -15.10 -6.57 12.81
C LEU A 92 -15.26 -8.04 13.23
N ARG A 93 -14.36 -8.58 14.05
CA ARG A 93 -14.32 -10.00 14.41
C ARG A 93 -14.67 -10.29 15.87
N HIS A 94 -14.53 -9.28 16.73
CA HIS A 94 -14.73 -9.41 18.18
C HIS A 94 -15.62 -8.30 18.75
N TYR A 95 -16.50 -7.70 17.92
CA TYR A 95 -17.39 -6.61 18.32
C TYR A 95 -18.16 -6.91 19.61
N GLN A 96 -18.76 -8.10 19.69
CA GLN A 96 -19.53 -8.53 20.86
C GLN A 96 -18.66 -8.60 22.12
N LEU A 97 -17.49 -9.24 22.03
CA LEU A 97 -16.54 -9.34 23.15
C LEU A 97 -16.04 -7.96 23.59
N MET A 98 -15.75 -7.05 22.65
CA MET A 98 -15.35 -5.68 22.96
C MET A 98 -16.45 -4.89 23.69
N ASN A 99 -17.70 -5.06 23.29
CA ASN A 99 -18.83 -4.41 23.95
C ASN A 99 -19.03 -4.95 25.36
N THR A 100 -18.93 -6.27 25.55
CA THR A 100 -19.02 -6.89 26.88
C THR A 100 -17.89 -6.40 27.79
N LEU A 101 -16.65 -6.31 27.30
CA LEU A 101 -15.55 -5.75 28.08
C LEU A 101 -15.80 -4.28 28.44
N TYR A 102 -16.27 -3.48 27.50
CA TYR A 102 -16.61 -2.08 27.77
C TYR A 102 -17.69 -1.94 28.83
N GLN A 103 -18.76 -2.72 28.75
CA GLN A 103 -19.82 -2.72 29.77
C GLN A 103 -19.27 -3.16 31.13
N SER A 104 -18.46 -4.23 31.20
CA SER A 104 -17.86 -4.70 32.46
C SER A 104 -16.94 -3.68 33.14
N GLN A 105 -16.38 -2.72 32.38
CA GLN A 105 -15.50 -1.68 32.90
C GLN A 105 -16.25 -0.40 33.32
N ASN A 106 -17.50 -0.21 32.87
CA ASN A 106 -18.29 1.00 33.14
C ASN A 106 -19.42 0.79 34.16
N TYR A 107 -19.77 -0.46 34.47
CA TYR A 107 -20.83 -0.82 35.42
C TYR A 107 -20.31 -1.62 36.61
N ALA A 108 -19.01 -1.53 36.89
CA ALA A 108 -18.37 -2.05 38.11
C ALA A 108 -18.14 -0.88 39.08
#